data_AF-M5VUU8-F1
#
_entry.id   AF-M5VUU8-F1
#
_cell.length_a   1.000
_cell.length_b   1.000
_cell.length_c   1.000
_cell.angle_alpha   90.00
_cell.angle_beta   90.00
_cell.angle_gamma   90.00
#
_symmetry.space_group_name_H-M   'P 1'
#
loop_
_entity.id
_entity.type
_entity.pdbx_description
1 polymer ?
#
loop_
_entity_poly.entity_id
_entity_poly.type
_entity_poly.pdbx_seq_one_letter_code
_entity_poly.pdbx_strand_id
1 'polypeptide(L)'
;MKKIVLCLVVLSSLFLSQQSVFEVVFPGNEVPKWFSCCRDLKERSECEVAVEIPPNFKWSKTGLALCAAVEIKQNRSGNCCLIARVYMDEECSHEHAVYFDSKERSQLTCGCIIPFHTMIAKTRSGLPPYKFQVSFELTIKGSVFFESCGVHLVIKDDLPVPKTKFFLNHCLQM
;
A
#
# COMPACT_ATOMS: atom_id res chain seq x y z
N MET A 1 6.93 23.55 9.36
CA MET A 1 6.79 22.47 8.36
C MET A 1 5.32 22.21 8.12
N LYS A 2 4.82 22.39 6.89
CA LYS A 2 3.42 22.08 6.55
C LYS A 2 3.30 20.57 6.41
N LYS A 3 2.63 19.91 7.36
CA LYS A 3 2.24 18.50 7.21
C LYS A 3 1.18 18.45 6.11
N ILE A 4 1.53 17.89 4.95
CA ILE A 4 0.53 17.54 3.94
C ILE A 4 -0.20 16.33 4.53
N VAL A 5 -1.37 16.58 5.10
CA VAL A 5 -2.26 15.51 5.55
C VAL A 5 -2.97 15.01 4.29
N LEU A 6 -2.47 13.92 3.71
CA LEU A 6 -3.22 13.15 2.73
C LEU A 6 -4.42 12.54 3.46
N CYS A 7 -5.52 13.28 3.44
CA CYS A 7 -6.77 12.79 3.96
C CYS A 7 -7.31 11.73 2.99
N LEU A 8 -7.89 10.66 3.55
CA LEU A 8 -8.60 9.62 2.80
C LEU A 8 -9.50 10.25 1.73
N VAL A 9 -10.18 11.36 2.02
CA VAL A 9 -11.05 12.06 1.06
C VAL A 9 -10.32 12.48 -0.22
N VAL A 10 -9.14 13.07 -0.12
CA VAL A 10 -8.39 13.55 -1.29
C VAL A 10 -7.88 12.36 -2.11
N LEU A 11 -7.35 11.35 -1.42
CA LEU A 11 -6.83 10.13 -2.05
C LEU A 11 -7.95 9.30 -2.69
N SER A 12 -9.09 9.18 -2.03
CA SER A 12 -10.31 8.58 -2.57
C SER A 12 -10.78 9.38 -3.79
N SER A 13 -10.93 10.71 -3.71
CA SER A 13 -11.34 11.51 -4.87
C SER A 13 -10.39 11.36 -6.06
N LEU A 14 -9.07 11.33 -5.82
CA LEU A 14 -8.07 11.07 -6.86
C LEU A 14 -8.24 9.67 -7.46
N PHE A 15 -8.38 8.65 -6.62
CA PHE A 15 -8.68 7.28 -7.03
C PHE A 15 -9.98 7.15 -7.83
N LEU A 16 -11.02 7.90 -7.46
CA LEU A 16 -12.30 7.88 -8.17
C LEU A 16 -12.19 8.48 -9.57
N SER A 17 -11.35 9.51 -9.70
CA SER A 17 -11.11 10.25 -10.93
C SER A 17 -10.15 9.55 -11.90
N GLN A 18 -9.22 8.74 -11.39
CA GLN A 18 -8.20 8.07 -12.20
C GLN A 18 -8.46 6.56 -12.28
N GLN A 19 -8.48 6.03 -13.50
CA GLN A 19 -8.54 4.58 -13.75
C GLN A 19 -7.14 3.93 -13.76
N SER A 20 -6.09 4.66 -13.36
CA SER A 20 -4.71 4.20 -13.35
C SER A 20 -4.15 4.15 -11.92
N VAL A 21 -2.97 3.56 -11.77
CA VAL A 21 -2.22 3.64 -10.52
C VAL A 21 -1.90 5.10 -10.22
N PHE A 22 -2.08 5.50 -8.96
CA PHE A 22 -1.71 6.82 -8.45
C PHE A 22 -0.65 6.68 -7.37
N GLU A 23 0.36 7.54 -7.41
CA GLU A 23 1.53 7.46 -6.53
C GLU A 23 1.77 8.78 -5.83
N VAL A 24 2.21 8.72 -4.57
CA VAL A 24 2.60 9.89 -3.81
C VAL A 24 3.75 9.56 -2.86
N VAL A 25 4.73 10.46 -2.82
CA VAL A 25 5.83 10.42 -1.85
C VAL A 25 5.78 11.72 -1.07
N PHE A 26 5.76 11.63 0.26
CA PHE A 26 5.71 12.81 1.12
C PHE A 26 6.59 12.64 2.36
N PRO A 27 7.03 13.76 2.97
CA PRO A 27 7.72 13.69 4.25
C PRO A 27 6.85 13.11 5.35
N GLY A 28 7.35 12.08 6.02
CA GLY A 28 6.67 11.44 7.14
C GLY A 28 7.38 10.17 7.57
N ASN A 29 7.07 9.70 8.76
CA ASN A 29 7.62 8.50 9.37
C ASN A 29 6.53 7.52 9.83
N GLU A 30 5.28 7.79 9.45
CA GLU A 30 4.12 7.06 9.94
C GLU A 30 3.14 6.79 8.80
N VAL A 31 2.62 5.57 8.76
CA VAL A 31 1.45 5.24 7.94
C VAL A 31 0.22 5.99 8.48
N PRO A 32 -0.58 6.66 7.63
CA PRO A 32 -1.77 7.37 8.08
C PRO A 32 -2.77 6.46 8.82
N LYS A 33 -3.35 6.97 9.92
CA LYS A 33 -4.25 6.19 10.80
C LYS A 33 -5.57 5.72 10.18
N TRP A 34 -5.90 6.18 8.97
CA TRP A 34 -7.09 5.73 8.25
C TRP A 34 -6.86 4.41 7.50
N PHE A 35 -5.60 3.96 7.37
CA PHE A 35 -5.31 2.62 6.86
C PHE A 35 -5.92 1.58 7.81
N SER A 36 -6.62 0.61 7.25
CA SER A 36 -7.34 -0.41 8.02
C SER A 36 -6.43 -1.48 8.60
N CYS A 37 -5.31 -1.76 7.91
CA CYS A 37 -4.27 -2.67 8.37
C CYS A 37 -2.95 -1.92 8.37
N CYS A 38 -2.35 -1.76 9.55
CA CYS A 38 -1.00 -1.23 9.70
C CYS A 38 -0.14 -2.27 10.41
N ARG A 39 1.10 -2.45 9.96
CA ARG A 39 2.11 -3.19 10.70
C ARG A 39 3.30 -2.31 11.00
N ASP A 40 3.73 -2.35 12.25
CA ASP A 40 5.03 -1.82 12.67
C ASP A 40 6.11 -2.87 12.43
N LEU A 41 7.18 -2.50 11.75
CA LEU A 41 8.16 -3.44 11.23
C LEU A 41 9.51 -3.36 11.94
N LYS A 42 9.80 -2.24 12.63
CA LYS A 42 11.04 -1.97 13.38
C LYS A 42 12.29 -2.48 12.64
N GLU A 43 12.65 -1.78 11.56
CA GLU A 43 13.89 -1.97 10.80
C GLU A 43 13.97 -3.21 9.90
N ARG A 44 12.87 -3.57 9.22
CA ARG A 44 12.89 -4.63 8.20
C ARG A 44 13.12 -4.07 6.80
N SER A 45 13.69 -4.89 5.91
CA SER A 45 13.81 -4.57 4.47
C SER A 45 12.64 -5.09 3.63
N GLU A 46 11.76 -5.89 4.24
CA GLU A 46 10.59 -6.50 3.62
C GLU A 46 9.42 -6.60 4.61
N CYS A 47 8.20 -6.48 4.09
CA CYS A 47 6.95 -6.64 4.84
C CYS A 47 5.95 -7.43 3.99
N GLU A 48 5.16 -8.27 4.66
CA GLU A 48 4.04 -8.94 4.03
C GLU A 48 2.74 -8.74 4.83
N VAL A 49 1.68 -8.43 4.10
CA VAL A 49 0.33 -8.22 4.64
C VAL A 49 -0.64 -9.08 3.85
N ALA A 50 -1.15 -10.14 4.50
CA ALA A 50 -2.29 -10.89 4.00
C ALA A 50 -3.59 -10.17 4.36
N VAL A 51 -4.53 -10.13 3.43
CA VAL A 51 -5.85 -9.52 3.64
C VAL A 51 -6.92 -10.45 3.09
N GLU A 52 -7.93 -10.73 3.92
CA GLU A 52 -9.09 -11.50 3.52
C GLU A 52 -10.09 -10.63 2.75
N ILE A 53 -10.68 -11.22 1.72
CA ILE A 53 -11.65 -10.53 0.86
C ILE A 53 -13.05 -10.72 1.46
N PRO A 54 -13.78 -9.63 1.75
CA PRO A 54 -15.15 -9.72 2.24
C PRO A 54 -16.05 -10.52 1.29
N PRO A 55 -17.04 -11.28 1.80
CA PRO A 55 -18.07 -11.86 0.95
C PRO A 55 -18.84 -10.76 0.21
N ASN A 56 -19.19 -11.00 -1.07
CA ASN A 56 -19.85 -10.05 -1.98
C ASN A 56 -19.01 -8.82 -2.42
N PHE A 57 -17.70 -8.96 -2.43
CA PHE A 57 -16.78 -7.91 -2.86
C PHE A 57 -17.02 -7.46 -4.30
N LYS A 58 -17.25 -6.15 -4.51
CA LYS A 58 -17.48 -5.55 -5.83
C LYS A 58 -16.17 -5.04 -6.44
N TRP A 59 -15.47 -5.93 -7.12
CA TRP A 59 -14.15 -5.67 -7.72
C TRP A 59 -14.08 -4.46 -8.65
N SER A 60 -15.09 -4.27 -9.52
CA SER A 60 -15.10 -3.19 -10.51
C SER A 60 -15.15 -1.78 -9.92
N LYS A 61 -15.51 -1.67 -8.63
CA LYS A 61 -15.67 -0.40 -7.90
C LYS A 61 -14.67 -0.25 -6.77
N THR A 62 -13.66 -1.11 -6.69
CA THR A 62 -12.75 -1.12 -5.56
C THR A 62 -11.32 -0.87 -6.04
N GLY A 63 -10.49 -0.35 -5.15
CA GLY A 63 -9.05 -0.29 -5.28
C GLY A 63 -8.35 -0.64 -3.99
N LEU A 64 -7.03 -0.72 -4.07
CA LEU A 64 -6.16 -1.03 -2.98
C LEU A 64 -5.22 0.14 -2.75
N ALA A 65 -5.33 0.79 -1.60
CA ALA A 65 -4.35 1.76 -1.14
C ALA A 65 -3.26 1.03 -0.34
N LEU A 66 -2.01 1.26 -0.74
CA LEU A 66 -0.82 0.74 -0.11
C LEU A 66 0.00 1.92 0.41
N CYS A 67 0.65 1.75 1.56
CA CYS A 67 1.53 2.76 2.12
C CYS A 67 2.68 2.12 2.88
N ALA A 68 3.83 2.77 2.86
CA ALA A 68 4.96 2.41 3.70
C ALA A 68 5.67 3.66 4.21
N ALA A 69 5.98 3.67 5.50
CA ALA A 69 6.90 4.61 6.11
C ALA A 69 8.30 3.99 6.12
N VAL A 70 9.27 4.75 5.64
CA VAL A 70 10.66 4.32 5.50
C VAL A 70 11.61 5.30 6.18
N GLU A 71 12.63 4.76 6.83
CA GLU A 71 13.73 5.50 7.42
C GLU A 71 15.03 5.23 6.63
N ILE A 72 15.76 6.30 6.35
CA ILE A 72 17.04 6.28 5.66
C ILE A 72 18.14 6.55 6.69
N LYS A 73 18.89 5.51 7.06
CA LYS A 73 19.90 5.57 8.12
C LYS A 73 21.31 5.91 7.64
N GLN A 74 21.62 5.67 6.37
CA GLN A 74 22.94 5.95 5.80
C GLN A 74 22.87 7.01 4.72
N ASN A 75 23.83 7.94 4.74
CA ASN A 75 24.05 8.97 3.71
C ASN A 75 24.63 8.37 2.42
N ARG A 76 24.01 7.32 1.89
CA ARG A 76 24.26 6.89 0.52
C ARG A 76 23.36 7.69 -0.38
N SER A 77 23.97 8.52 -1.23
CA SER A 77 23.27 9.18 -2.32
C SER A 77 22.85 8.15 -3.36
N GLY A 78 21.55 8.05 -3.65
CA GLY A 78 21.06 7.19 -4.72
C GLY A 78 19.54 7.17 -4.82
N ASN A 79 19.06 6.73 -5.98
CA ASN A 79 17.64 6.49 -6.18
C ASN A 79 17.25 5.20 -5.43
N CYS A 80 16.43 5.35 -4.40
CA CYS A 80 15.82 4.25 -3.70
C CYS A 80 14.51 3.86 -4.39
N CYS A 81 14.09 2.62 -4.22
CA CYS A 81 12.83 2.13 -4.73
C CYS A 81 12.12 1.26 -3.69
N LEU A 82 10.84 1.54 -3.51
CA LEU A 82 9.88 0.69 -2.82
C LEU A 82 9.13 -0.12 -3.87
N ILE A 83 9.25 -1.43 -3.82
CA ILE A 83 8.50 -2.35 -4.66
C ILE A 83 7.31 -2.85 -3.83
N ALA A 84 6.10 -2.64 -4.34
CA ALA A 84 4.87 -3.20 -3.81
C ALA A 84 4.35 -4.26 -4.79
N ARG A 85 4.18 -5.49 -4.31
CA ARG A 85 3.61 -6.60 -5.10
C ARG A 85 2.28 -7.02 -4.51
N VAL A 86 1.30 -7.25 -5.37
CA VAL A 86 -0.01 -7.78 -5.01
C VAL A 86 -0.14 -9.16 -5.62
N TYR A 87 -0.30 -10.14 -4.74
CA TYR A 87 -0.54 -11.53 -5.07
C TYR A 87 -2.02 -11.84 -4.85
N MET A 88 -2.61 -12.54 -5.81
CA MET A 88 -3.97 -13.05 -5.75
C MET A 88 -3.90 -14.54 -6.00
N ASP A 89 -4.43 -15.34 -5.07
CA ASP A 89 -4.34 -16.81 -5.13
C ASP A 89 -2.92 -17.31 -5.42
N GLU A 90 -1.92 -16.71 -4.75
CA GLU A 90 -0.47 -16.99 -4.87
C GLU A 90 0.20 -16.57 -6.21
N GLU A 91 -0.54 -16.01 -7.16
CA GLU A 91 0.01 -15.47 -8.42
C GLU A 91 0.23 -13.94 -8.32
N CYS A 92 1.41 -13.46 -8.71
CA CYS A 92 1.71 -12.03 -8.75
C CYS A 92 0.84 -11.35 -9.81
N SER A 93 -0.17 -10.62 -9.35
CA SER A 93 -1.15 -9.95 -10.22
C SER A 93 -0.73 -8.52 -10.53
N HIS A 94 0.05 -7.90 -9.66
CA HIS A 94 0.52 -6.53 -9.85
C HIS A 94 1.87 -6.32 -9.16
N GLU A 95 2.77 -5.61 -9.84
CA GLU A 95 4.00 -5.09 -9.25
C GLU A 95 4.06 -3.61 -9.57
N HIS A 96 4.32 -2.81 -8.54
CA HIS A 96 4.45 -1.37 -8.68
C HIS A 96 5.69 -0.87 -7.94
N ALA A 97 6.44 0.02 -8.57
CA ALA A 97 7.70 0.54 -8.06
C ALA A 97 7.59 2.05 -7.80
N VAL A 98 7.77 2.48 -6.56
CA VAL A 98 7.79 3.89 -6.16
C VAL A 98 9.23 4.33 -5.92
N TYR A 99 9.72 5.25 -6.75
CA TYR A 99 11.08 5.78 -6.67
C TYR A 99 11.14 7.02 -5.78
N PHE A 100 12.20 7.13 -4.98
CA PHE A 100 12.46 8.30 -4.14
C PHE A 100 13.96 8.55 -3.96
N ASP A 101 14.36 9.81 -3.79
CA ASP A 101 15.77 10.20 -3.59
C ASP A 101 16.13 10.18 -2.09
N SER A 102 17.19 9.47 -1.74
CA SER A 102 17.72 9.40 -0.37
C SER A 102 18.30 10.73 0.13
N LYS A 103 18.67 11.65 -0.78
CA LYS A 103 19.26 12.95 -0.43
C LYS A 103 18.26 13.93 0.14
N GLU A 104 16.97 13.78 -0.19
CA GLU A 104 16.01 14.81 0.17
C GLU A 104 15.65 14.75 1.66
N ARG A 105 15.56 13.55 2.27
CA ARG A 105 15.00 13.38 3.62
C ARG A 105 15.47 12.10 4.32
N SER A 106 15.54 12.14 5.65
CA SER A 106 15.84 10.97 6.49
C SER A 106 14.63 10.04 6.69
N GLN A 107 13.41 10.55 6.53
CA GLN A 107 12.17 9.80 6.74
C GLN A 107 11.15 10.17 5.66
N LEU A 108 10.59 9.15 5.02
CA LEU A 108 9.64 9.28 3.92
C LEU A 108 8.44 8.38 4.14
N THR A 109 7.28 8.82 3.65
CA THR A 109 6.09 8.00 3.55
C THR A 109 5.70 7.91 2.08
N CYS A 110 5.72 6.70 1.56
CA CYS A 110 5.33 6.38 0.19
C CYS A 110 3.91 5.81 0.22
N GLY A 111 3.06 6.24 -0.71
CA GLY A 111 1.73 5.70 -0.88
C GLY A 111 1.43 5.46 -2.35
N CYS A 112 0.73 4.38 -2.65
CA CYS A 112 0.15 4.17 -3.97
C CYS A 112 -1.28 3.65 -3.86
N ILE A 113 -2.09 3.93 -4.87
CA ILE A 113 -3.43 3.37 -4.99
C ILE A 113 -3.52 2.63 -6.31
N ILE A 114 -3.91 1.36 -6.23
CA ILE A 114 -3.99 0.43 -7.35
C ILE A 114 -5.46 0.05 -7.56
N PRO A 115 -6.07 0.44 -8.69
CA PRO A 115 -7.44 0.01 -9.01
C PRO A 115 -7.52 -1.50 -9.28
N PHE A 116 -8.51 -2.20 -8.70
CA PHE A 116 -8.62 -3.67 -8.84
C PHE A 116 -8.83 -4.14 -10.28
N HIS A 117 -9.48 -3.34 -11.12
CA HIS A 117 -9.67 -3.70 -12.53
C HIS A 117 -8.34 -3.87 -13.29
N THR A 118 -7.27 -3.19 -12.85
CA THR A 118 -5.93 -3.35 -13.43
C THR A 118 -5.26 -4.67 -13.03
N MET A 119 -5.68 -5.27 -11.92
CA MET A 119 -5.14 -6.52 -11.37
C MET A 119 -5.90 -7.74 -11.92
N ILE A 120 -7.24 -7.67 -11.98
CA ILE A 120 -8.09 -8.77 -12.48
C ILE A 120 -7.81 -9.11 -13.93
N ALA A 121 -7.55 -8.10 -14.78
CA ALA A 121 -7.23 -8.30 -16.19
C ALA A 121 -6.02 -9.23 -16.42
N LYS A 122 -5.18 -9.43 -15.38
CA LYS A 122 -3.99 -10.29 -15.42
C LYS A 122 -4.20 -11.66 -14.79
N THR A 123 -5.32 -11.88 -14.09
CA THR A 123 -5.60 -13.19 -13.46
C THR A 123 -6.01 -14.22 -14.51
N ARG A 124 -5.41 -15.40 -14.48
CA ARG A 124 -5.67 -16.48 -15.47
C ARG A 124 -7.06 -17.09 -15.36
N SER A 125 -7.66 -17.03 -14.17
CA SER A 125 -8.93 -17.70 -13.87
C SER A 125 -10.16 -16.94 -14.34
N GLY A 126 -10.06 -15.63 -14.56
CA GLY A 126 -11.22 -14.75 -14.75
C GLY A 126 -12.19 -14.73 -13.56
N LEU A 127 -11.85 -15.41 -12.47
CA LEU A 127 -12.63 -15.51 -11.25
C LEU A 127 -12.05 -14.55 -10.20
N PRO A 128 -12.90 -13.94 -9.37
CA PRO A 128 -12.44 -13.11 -8.28
C PRO A 128 -11.67 -13.96 -7.24
N PRO A 129 -10.45 -13.55 -6.84
CA PRO A 129 -9.66 -14.32 -5.90
C PRO A 129 -10.31 -14.34 -4.52
N TYR A 130 -9.94 -15.32 -3.71
CA TYR A 130 -10.49 -15.52 -2.36
C TYR A 130 -9.57 -14.95 -1.27
N LYS A 131 -8.28 -14.72 -1.60
CA LYS A 131 -7.30 -14.05 -0.75
C LYS A 131 -6.45 -13.10 -1.59
N PHE A 132 -6.01 -11.99 -1.00
CA PHE A 132 -4.92 -11.21 -1.56
C PHE A 132 -3.84 -10.96 -0.52
N GLN A 133 -2.60 -10.92 -1.00
CA GLN A 133 -1.40 -10.72 -0.21
C GLN A 133 -0.61 -9.58 -0.83
N VAL A 134 -0.12 -8.69 0.01
CA VAL A 134 0.72 -7.57 -0.41
C VAL A 134 2.10 -7.79 0.17
N SER A 135 3.12 -7.75 -0.68
CA SER A 135 4.50 -7.66 -0.22
C SER A 135 5.09 -6.29 -0.53
N PHE A 136 5.89 -5.81 0.40
CA PHE A 136 6.68 -4.58 0.28
C PHE A 136 8.15 -4.96 0.36
N GLU A 137 8.96 -4.47 -0.56
CA GLU A 137 10.41 -4.72 -0.62
C GLU A 137 11.16 -3.42 -0.92
N LEU A 138 12.28 -3.20 -0.22
CA LEU A 138 13.22 -2.13 -0.51
C LEU A 138 14.41 -2.64 -1.32
N THR A 139 14.75 -1.97 -2.42
CA THR A 139 15.87 -2.38 -3.29
C THR A 139 17.25 -2.20 -2.64
N ILE A 140 17.38 -1.26 -1.71
CA ILE A 140 18.67 -0.95 -1.04
C ILE A 140 18.65 -1.45 0.41
N LYS A 141 18.95 -2.74 0.58
CA LYS A 141 19.02 -3.39 1.90
C LYS A 141 20.15 -2.79 2.76
N GLY A 142 19.87 -2.61 4.06
CA GLY A 142 20.86 -2.15 5.05
C GLY A 142 21.11 -0.65 5.12
N SER A 143 20.51 0.15 4.23
CA SER A 143 20.57 1.62 4.28
C SER A 143 19.20 2.27 4.45
N VAL A 144 18.16 1.63 3.90
CA VAL A 144 16.76 2.04 4.03
C VAL A 144 16.01 0.91 4.72
N PHE A 145 15.15 1.28 5.66
CA PHE A 145 14.37 0.33 6.44
C PHE A 145 12.92 0.76 6.50
N PHE A 146 12.03 -0.21 6.64
CA PHE A 146 10.65 0.05 6.96
C PHE A 146 10.46 0.36 8.44
N GLU A 147 9.77 1.45 8.71
CA GLU A 147 9.19 1.74 10.03
C GLU A 147 7.83 1.04 10.16
N SER A 148 6.97 1.23 9.16
CA SER A 148 5.65 0.62 9.11
C SER A 148 5.14 0.45 7.67
N CYS A 149 4.22 -0.49 7.47
CA CYS A 149 3.49 -0.72 6.21
C CYS A 149 1.98 -0.67 6.47
N GLY A 150 1.20 -0.26 5.47
CA GLY A 150 -0.23 0.00 5.54
C GLY A 150 -0.96 -0.51 4.32
N VAL A 151 -2.11 -1.16 4.53
CA VAL A 151 -3.02 -1.61 3.47
C VAL A 151 -4.44 -1.19 3.79
N HIS A 152 -5.13 -0.63 2.79
CA HIS A 152 -6.51 -0.20 2.91
C HIS A 152 -7.30 -0.44 1.63
N LEU A 153 -8.54 -0.87 1.81
CA LEU A 153 -9.47 -1.07 0.71
C LEU A 153 -10.21 0.23 0.39
N VAL A 154 -10.16 0.68 -0.85
CA VAL A 154 -10.84 1.91 -1.30
C VAL A 154 -12.06 1.54 -2.13
N ILE A 155 -13.26 1.92 -1.70
CA ILE A 155 -14.52 1.63 -2.41
C ILE A 155 -15.03 2.90 -3.09
N LYS A 156 -15.45 2.81 -4.35
CA LYS A 156 -15.86 3.93 -5.21
C LYS A 156 -17.25 4.48 -4.89
N ASP A 157 -18.13 3.65 -4.37
CA ASP A 157 -19.49 4.02 -4.02
C ASP A 157 -19.77 3.55 -2.59
N ASP A 158 -19.56 4.44 -1.61
CA ASP A 158 -20.49 4.68 -0.51
C ASP A 158 -19.97 5.85 0.35
N LEU A 159 -20.89 6.74 0.72
CA LEU A 159 -20.79 7.73 1.81
C LEU A 159 -20.05 7.12 3.03
N PRO A 160 -19.39 7.93 3.89
CA PRO A 160 -18.44 7.45 4.90
C PRO A 160 -19.01 6.28 5.69
N VAL A 161 -18.62 5.06 5.29
CA VAL A 161 -19.07 3.85 5.98
C VAL A 161 -18.40 3.90 7.35
N PRO A 162 -19.17 3.85 8.45
CA PRO A 162 -18.64 3.95 9.79
C PRO A 162 -17.68 2.79 10.00
N LYS A 163 -16.40 3.11 10.28
CA LYS A 163 -15.32 2.21 10.68
C LYS A 163 -15.77 0.75 10.69
N THR A 164 -15.86 0.13 9.52
CA THR A 164 -16.13 -1.30 9.47
C THR A 164 -14.91 -1.90 10.14
N LYS A 165 -15.09 -2.34 11.40
CA LYS A 165 -14.10 -3.13 12.11
C LYS A 165 -14.03 -4.43 11.35
N PHE A 166 -13.21 -4.45 10.30
CA PHE A 166 -12.79 -5.68 9.69
C PHE A 166 -11.99 -6.42 10.76
N PHE A 167 -12.46 -7.60 11.09
CA PHE A 167 -11.71 -8.53 11.92
C PHE A 167 -10.55 -9.04 11.05
N LEU A 168 -9.47 -8.25 10.96
CA LEU A 168 -8.16 -8.72 10.56
C LEU A 168 -7.62 -9.59 11.70
N ASN A 169 -8.29 -10.71 11.96
CA ASN A 169 -7.76 -11.74 12.83
C ASN A 169 -6.63 -12.39 12.03
N HIS A 170 -5.40 -12.14 12.45
CA HIS A 170 -4.16 -12.65 11.89
C HIS A 170 -3.62 -11.92 10.65
N CYS A 171 -3.02 -10.76 10.91
CA CYS A 171 -1.70 -10.49 10.34
C CYS A 171 -0.75 -11.64 10.71
N LEU A 172 -0.75 -12.73 9.93
CA LEU A 172 0.09 -13.91 10.20
C LEU A 172 1.56 -13.49 10.25
N GLN A 173 2.27 -13.91 11.31
CA GLN A 173 3.72 -13.90 11.37
C GLN A 173 4.19 -15.14 10.59
N MET A 174 4.77 -14.94 9.42
CA MET A 174 5.71 -15.90 8.84
C MET A 174 7.12 -15.44 9.15
#